data_AF-A0A161V322-F1
#
_entry.id   AF-A0A161V322-F1
#
_cell.length_a   1.000
_cell.length_b   1.000
_cell.length_c   1.000
_cell.angle_alpha   90.00
_cell.angle_beta   90.00
_cell.angle_gamma   90.00
#
_symmetry.space_group_name_H-M   'P 1'
#
loop_
_entity.id
_entity.type
_entity.pdbx_description
1 polymer ?
#
loop_
_entity_poly.entity_id
_entity_poly.type
_entity_poly.pdbx_seq_one_letter_code
_entity_poly.pdbx_strand_id
1 'polypeptide(L)'
;MRVAISGTHGIGKTTLIEDFVDQHRNYEAVQEPYWELAEQGVALSSEPSIEDFTEQLSHNLKTILTASAEQNIIFDRCPLDFMAYLDVLSEQDGDEWEPSGQLLRQIEQALTTLDLIVFLPLTSPDEITTTIEYPKLRKQTDICLKEILRDDALGLLDVLPETVELTGSRNDRVKTLSKLVSEA
;
A
#
# COMPACT_ATOMS: atom_id res chain seq x y z
N MET A 1 -15.55 6.68 4.50
CA MET A 1 -14.95 5.53 3.80
C MET A 1 -13.44 5.68 3.74
N ARG A 2 -12.71 4.65 4.14
CA ARG A 2 -11.26 4.61 4.32
C ARG A 2 -10.65 3.63 3.32
N VAL A 3 -9.94 4.15 2.35
CA VAL A 3 -9.40 3.40 1.22
C VAL A 3 -7.88 3.35 1.32
N ALA A 4 -7.26 2.19 1.15
CA ALA A 4 -5.80 2.10 1.00
C ALA A 4 -5.44 1.67 -0.42
N ILE A 5 -4.52 2.38 -1.06
CA ILE A 5 -3.99 1.98 -2.38
C ILE A 5 -2.73 1.14 -2.16
N SER A 6 -2.75 -0.11 -2.59
CA SER A 6 -1.66 -1.08 -2.47
C SER A 6 -0.97 -1.30 -3.81
N GLY A 7 0.35 -1.50 -3.77
CA GLY A 7 1.15 -1.80 -4.95
C GLY A 7 2.59 -1.31 -4.87
N THR A 8 3.42 -1.82 -5.75
CA THR A 8 4.87 -1.58 -5.70
C THR A 8 5.23 -0.12 -6.02
N HIS A 9 6.47 0.26 -5.78
CA HIS A 9 6.95 1.60 -6.16
C HIS A 9 6.86 1.79 -7.68
N GLY A 10 6.58 3.02 -8.09
CA GLY A 10 6.48 3.40 -9.50
C GLY A 10 5.27 2.85 -10.27
N ILE A 11 4.26 2.23 -9.62
CA ILE A 11 3.07 1.69 -10.32
C ILE A 11 1.94 2.71 -10.55
N GLY A 12 2.14 3.96 -10.12
CA GLY A 12 1.19 5.07 -10.30
C GLY A 12 0.15 5.25 -9.18
N LYS A 13 0.44 4.79 -7.95
CA LYS A 13 -0.46 4.94 -6.79
C LYS A 13 -0.75 6.42 -6.47
N THR A 14 0.28 7.20 -6.20
CA THR A 14 0.18 8.64 -5.89
C THR A 14 -0.58 9.37 -7.00
N THR A 15 -0.27 9.08 -8.26
CA THR A 15 -0.97 9.65 -9.42
C THR A 15 -2.46 9.29 -9.47
N LEU A 16 -2.82 8.03 -9.17
CA LEU A 16 -4.22 7.61 -9.07
C LEU A 16 -4.94 8.37 -7.94
N ILE A 17 -4.28 8.52 -6.80
CA ILE A 17 -4.82 9.23 -5.63
C ILE A 17 -5.07 10.70 -5.99
N GLU A 18 -4.07 11.39 -6.52
CA GLU A 18 -4.15 12.79 -6.95
C GLU A 18 -5.32 13.03 -7.93
N ASP A 19 -5.43 12.22 -8.98
CA ASP A 19 -6.54 12.32 -9.94
C ASP A 19 -7.91 12.09 -9.33
N PHE A 20 -7.96 11.18 -8.36
CA PHE A 20 -9.19 10.83 -7.67
C PHE A 20 -9.62 11.96 -6.74
N VAL A 21 -8.76 12.47 -5.85
CA VAL A 21 -9.12 13.59 -4.96
C VAL A 21 -9.38 14.89 -5.73
N ASP A 22 -8.84 15.05 -6.94
CA ASP A 22 -9.19 16.17 -7.80
C ASP A 22 -10.66 16.17 -8.24
N GLN A 23 -11.27 14.99 -8.34
CA GLN A 23 -12.67 14.78 -8.70
C GLN A 23 -13.58 14.57 -7.47
N HIS A 24 -13.01 14.12 -6.34
CA HIS A 24 -13.72 13.78 -5.10
C HIS A 24 -13.18 14.60 -3.92
N ARG A 25 -13.49 15.90 -3.91
CA ARG A 25 -12.96 16.88 -2.93
C ARG A 25 -13.36 16.62 -1.47
N ASN A 26 -14.28 15.68 -1.24
CA ASN A 26 -14.68 15.20 0.09
C ASN A 26 -13.74 14.13 0.65
N TYR A 27 -12.77 13.63 -0.14
CA TYR A 27 -11.72 12.73 0.31
C TYR A 27 -10.45 13.52 0.66
N GLU A 28 -9.82 13.09 1.76
CA GLU A 28 -8.50 13.54 2.18
C GLU A 28 -7.45 12.49 1.78
N ALA A 29 -6.41 12.91 1.06
CA ALA A 29 -5.30 12.05 0.70
C ALA A 29 -4.25 12.08 1.81
N VAL A 30 -3.91 10.92 2.35
CA VAL A 30 -2.76 10.73 3.25
C VAL A 30 -1.57 10.30 2.40
N GLN A 31 -0.47 11.03 2.56
CA GLN A 31 0.73 10.84 1.77
C GLN A 31 1.45 9.53 2.15
N GLU A 32 2.27 9.02 1.23
CA GLU A 32 3.10 7.86 1.49
C GLU A 32 4.03 8.09 2.71
N PRO A 33 4.12 7.12 3.64
CA PRO A 33 4.91 7.22 4.87
C PRO A 33 6.36 7.66 4.69
N TYR A 34 7.00 7.27 3.59
CA TYR A 34 8.36 7.71 3.24
C TYR A 34 8.48 9.24 3.26
N TRP A 35 7.55 9.94 2.62
CA TRP A 35 7.59 11.40 2.52
C TRP A 35 7.21 12.06 3.85
N GLU A 36 6.19 11.55 4.54
CA GLU A 36 5.79 12.08 5.86
C GLU A 36 6.92 11.97 6.89
N LEU A 37 7.68 10.88 6.87
CA LEU A 37 8.85 10.69 7.73
C LEU A 37 10.01 11.60 7.33
N ALA A 38 10.28 11.75 6.03
CA ALA A 38 11.30 12.65 5.53
C ALA A 38 11.01 14.12 5.90
N GLU A 39 9.75 14.57 5.82
CA GLU A 39 9.31 15.91 6.24
C GLU A 39 9.47 16.14 7.75
N GLN A 40 9.36 15.08 8.55
CA GLN A 40 9.63 15.11 10.00
C GLN A 40 11.13 15.08 10.33
N GLY A 41 12.01 14.98 9.32
CA GLY A 41 13.45 14.94 9.49
C GLY A 41 14.02 13.58 9.87
N VAL A 42 13.25 12.49 9.67
CA VAL A 42 13.75 11.13 9.84
C VAL A 42 14.74 10.82 8.71
N ALA A 43 15.93 10.35 9.09
CA ALA A 43 17.00 10.04 8.15
C ALA A 43 16.80 8.64 7.56
N LEU A 44 15.95 8.53 6.55
CA LEU A 44 15.79 7.30 5.77
C LEU A 44 17.03 7.09 4.89
N SER A 45 17.43 5.84 4.70
CA SER A 45 18.63 5.54 3.90
C SER A 45 18.37 5.71 2.39
N SER A 46 19.44 5.88 1.62
CA SER A 46 19.34 6.08 0.17
C SER A 46 18.97 4.82 -0.61
N GLU A 47 19.13 3.65 0.01
CA GLU A 47 18.81 2.34 -0.56
C GLU A 47 17.66 1.72 0.26
N PRO A 48 16.72 0.99 -0.35
CA PRO A 48 15.64 0.36 0.40
C PRO A 48 16.19 -0.64 1.44
N SER A 49 15.81 -0.47 2.71
CA SER A 49 16.32 -1.28 3.83
C SER A 49 15.20 -1.80 4.75
N ILE A 50 15.48 -2.89 5.46
CA ILE A 50 14.54 -3.48 6.43
C ILE A 50 14.20 -2.46 7.54
N GLU A 51 15.19 -1.69 8.00
CA GLU A 51 15.01 -0.66 9.03
C GLU A 51 14.04 0.43 8.55
N ASP A 52 14.26 0.97 7.35
CA ASP A 52 13.41 2.03 6.79
C ASP A 52 11.97 1.57 6.55
N PHE A 53 11.77 0.34 6.07
CA PHE A 53 10.42 -0.19 5.85
C PHE A 53 9.72 -0.56 7.16
N THR A 54 10.46 -0.93 8.20
CA THR A 54 9.90 -1.15 9.55
C THR A 54 9.41 0.17 10.16
N GLU A 55 10.17 1.26 9.98
CA GLU A 55 9.77 2.60 10.43
C GLU A 55 8.55 3.09 9.65
N GLN A 56 8.55 2.93 8.32
CA GLN A 56 7.41 3.28 7.47
C GLN A 56 6.15 2.49 7.81
N LEU A 57 6.26 1.18 8.09
CA LEU A 57 5.13 0.35 8.55
C LEU A 57 4.59 0.87 9.88
N SER A 58 5.46 1.14 10.84
CA SER A 58 5.07 1.66 12.17
C SER A 58 4.34 2.99 12.06
N HIS A 59 4.84 3.89 11.19
CA HIS A 59 4.21 5.18 10.91
C HIS A 59 2.86 4.99 10.18
N ASN A 60 2.79 4.14 9.16
CA ASN A 60 1.54 3.85 8.44
C ASN A 60 0.44 3.33 9.37
N LEU A 61 0.78 2.36 10.24
CA LEU A 61 -0.15 1.80 11.22
C LEU A 61 -0.65 2.87 12.18
N LYS A 62 0.25 3.73 12.68
CA LYS A 62 -0.13 4.85 13.56
C LYS A 62 -1.06 5.82 12.84
N THR A 63 -0.76 6.20 11.61
CA THR A 63 -1.58 7.13 10.82
C THR A 63 -2.97 6.55 10.57
N ILE A 64 -3.06 5.29 10.16
CA ILE A 64 -4.35 4.61 9.97
C ILE A 64 -5.12 4.56 11.31
N LEU A 65 -4.52 4.05 12.39
CA LEU A 65 -5.22 3.83 13.66
C LEU A 65 -5.64 5.12 14.39
N THR A 66 -5.02 6.26 14.07
CA THR A 66 -5.35 7.55 14.70
C THR A 66 -6.22 8.45 13.82
N ALA A 67 -6.37 8.12 12.54
CA ALA A 67 -7.23 8.87 11.63
C ALA A 67 -8.71 8.80 12.05
N SER A 68 -9.42 9.93 11.93
CA SER A 68 -10.83 10.03 12.36
C SER A 68 -11.73 9.07 11.58
N ALA A 69 -12.66 8.42 12.28
CA ALA A 69 -13.65 7.52 11.66
C ALA A 69 -14.67 8.25 10.78
N GLU A 70 -14.85 9.56 10.97
CA GLU A 70 -15.85 10.37 10.24
C GLU A 70 -15.33 10.91 8.90
N GLN A 71 -14.04 10.75 8.59
CA GLN A 71 -13.41 11.29 7.39
C GLN A 71 -13.40 10.26 6.26
N ASN A 72 -13.60 10.74 5.02
CA ASN A 72 -13.28 9.94 3.84
C ASN A 72 -11.80 10.11 3.55
N ILE A 73 -11.04 9.03 3.66
CA ILE A 73 -9.58 9.06 3.59
C ILE A 73 -9.10 8.08 2.54
N ILE A 74 -8.10 8.47 1.78
CA ILE A 74 -7.37 7.60 0.87
C ILE A 74 -5.89 7.60 1.26
N PHE A 75 -5.38 6.43 1.65
CA PHE A 75 -4.00 6.24 2.08
C PHE A 75 -3.13 5.81 0.89
N ASP A 76 -2.03 6.53 0.64
CA ASP A 76 -0.98 6.06 -0.25
C ASP A 76 -0.15 5.00 0.48
N ARG A 77 -0.40 3.73 0.13
CA ARG A 77 0.05 2.47 0.75
C ARG A 77 -0.84 1.89 1.82
N CYS A 78 -1.04 0.58 1.68
CA CYS A 78 -1.60 -0.33 2.68
C CYS A 78 -0.47 -0.91 3.55
N PRO A 79 -0.71 -1.31 4.81
CA PRO A 79 0.28 -2.03 5.63
C PRO A 79 0.92 -3.23 4.91
N LEU A 80 0.15 -3.90 4.05
CA LEU A 80 0.60 -5.05 3.26
C LEU A 80 1.74 -4.73 2.29
N ASP A 81 1.81 -3.50 1.78
CA ASP A 81 2.92 -3.06 0.93
C ASP A 81 4.25 -3.22 1.66
N PHE A 82 4.29 -2.78 2.93
CA PHE A 82 5.50 -2.82 3.74
C PHE A 82 5.86 -4.24 4.15
N MET A 83 4.87 -5.06 4.49
CA MET A 83 5.08 -6.49 4.75
C MET A 83 5.75 -7.17 3.55
N ALA A 84 5.26 -6.91 2.34
CA ALA A 84 5.83 -7.47 1.12
C ALA A 84 7.26 -6.96 0.81
N TYR A 85 7.61 -5.72 1.18
CA TYR A 85 8.99 -5.26 1.07
C TYR A 85 9.90 -5.90 2.12
N LEU A 86 9.43 -5.99 3.36
CA LEU A 86 10.19 -6.54 4.48
C LEU A 86 10.50 -8.02 4.22
N ASP A 87 9.50 -8.78 3.79
CA ASP A 87 9.64 -10.18 3.39
C ASP A 87 10.70 -10.36 2.29
N VAL A 88 10.56 -9.64 1.18
CA VAL A 88 11.49 -9.73 0.04
C VAL A 88 12.92 -9.29 0.40
N LEU A 89 13.09 -8.30 1.27
CA LEU A 89 14.41 -7.85 1.71
C LEU A 89 15.04 -8.84 2.70
N SER A 90 14.26 -9.37 3.64
CA SER A 90 14.73 -10.42 4.56
C SER A 90 15.18 -11.67 3.78
N GLU A 91 14.41 -12.10 2.77
CA GLU A 91 14.80 -13.23 1.92
C GLU A 91 16.12 -12.97 1.18
N GLN A 92 16.37 -11.74 0.73
CA GLN A 92 17.62 -11.36 0.07
C GLN A 92 18.83 -11.44 1.02
N ASP A 93 18.62 -11.18 2.30
CA ASP A 93 19.61 -11.33 3.37
C ASP A 93 19.73 -12.79 3.87
N GLY A 94 18.89 -13.69 3.36
CA GLY A 94 18.88 -15.11 3.71
C GLY A 94 18.13 -15.41 5.01
N ASP A 95 17.20 -14.55 5.40
CA ASP A 95 16.34 -14.67 6.58
C ASP A 95 14.86 -14.62 6.17
N GLU A 96 13.95 -14.84 7.11
CA GLU A 96 12.50 -14.71 6.93
C GLU A 96 11.98 -13.54 7.77
N TRP A 97 11.11 -12.71 7.21
CA TRP A 97 10.51 -11.63 7.98
C TRP A 97 9.29 -12.14 8.75
N GLU A 98 9.41 -12.25 10.07
CA GLU A 98 8.28 -12.58 10.94
C GLU A 98 7.89 -11.38 11.83
N PRO A 99 6.66 -10.82 11.70
CA PRO A 99 6.21 -9.78 12.60
C PRO A 99 6.03 -10.33 14.01
N SER A 100 6.45 -9.56 15.01
CA SER A 100 6.11 -9.89 16.40
C SER A 100 4.59 -10.00 16.57
N GLY A 101 4.11 -10.83 17.50
CA GLY A 101 2.67 -10.98 17.73
C GLY A 101 1.96 -9.67 18.14
N GLN A 102 2.70 -8.68 18.66
CA GLN A 102 2.15 -7.35 18.89
C GLN A 102 1.98 -6.56 17.58
N LEU A 103 2.99 -6.58 16.73
CA LEU A 103 2.96 -5.91 15.43
C LEU A 103 1.86 -6.52 14.53
N LEU A 104 1.75 -7.85 14.51
CA LEU A 104 0.69 -8.54 13.76
C LEU A 104 -0.71 -8.08 14.18
N ARG A 105 -0.97 -7.99 15.50
CA ARG A 105 -2.26 -7.46 15.99
C ARG A 105 -2.50 -6.00 15.59
N GLN A 106 -1.46 -5.17 15.52
CA GLN A 106 -1.60 -3.79 15.05
C GLN A 106 -1.91 -3.72 13.56
N ILE A 107 -1.30 -4.59 12.76
CA ILE A 107 -1.60 -4.75 11.33
C ILE A 107 -3.05 -5.18 11.15
N GLU A 108 -3.49 -6.25 11.81
CA GLU A 108 -4.87 -6.73 11.77
C GLU A 108 -5.87 -5.62 12.18
N GLN A 109 -5.59 -4.92 13.28
CA GLN A 109 -6.40 -3.78 13.71
C GLN A 109 -6.47 -2.70 12.64
N ALA A 110 -5.34 -2.30 12.05
CA ALA A 110 -5.32 -1.27 11.02
C ALA A 110 -6.13 -1.70 9.79
N LEU A 111 -5.96 -2.94 9.33
CA LEU A 111 -6.70 -3.52 8.21
C LEU A 111 -8.22 -3.51 8.47
N THR A 112 -8.67 -3.86 9.68
CA THR A 112 -10.10 -3.84 10.04
C THR A 112 -10.73 -2.45 10.09
N THR A 113 -9.92 -1.38 10.11
CA THR A 113 -10.43 0.01 10.02
C THR A 113 -10.54 0.53 8.59
N LEU A 114 -10.02 -0.21 7.61
CA LEU A 114 -10.17 0.13 6.20
C LEU A 114 -11.49 -0.43 5.69
N ASP A 115 -12.12 0.29 4.77
CA ASP A 115 -13.34 -0.18 4.08
C ASP A 115 -12.99 -0.85 2.74
N LEU A 116 -11.88 -0.43 2.11
CA LEU A 116 -11.48 -0.90 0.79
C LEU A 116 -9.95 -0.90 0.64
N ILE A 117 -9.39 -1.98 0.11
CA ILE A 117 -8.04 -2.04 -0.44
C ILE A 117 -8.14 -2.04 -1.96
N VAL A 118 -7.44 -1.12 -2.61
CA VAL A 118 -7.31 -1.04 -4.05
C VAL A 118 -5.91 -1.50 -4.44
N PHE A 119 -5.80 -2.66 -5.06
CA PHE A 119 -4.52 -3.20 -5.47
C PHE A 119 -4.20 -2.85 -6.93
N LEU A 120 -3.00 -2.29 -7.16
CA LEU A 120 -2.45 -2.03 -8.49
C LEU A 120 -1.35 -3.05 -8.81
N PRO A 121 -1.67 -4.18 -9.46
CA PRO A 121 -0.69 -5.19 -9.82
C PRO A 121 0.21 -4.76 -10.98
N LEU A 122 1.44 -5.28 -11.03
CA LEU A 122 2.23 -5.26 -12.26
C LEU A 122 1.59 -6.16 -13.32
N THR A 123 1.47 -5.62 -14.52
CA THR A 123 0.98 -6.32 -15.71
C THR A 123 2.15 -6.75 -16.62
N SER A 124 1.87 -7.67 -17.55
CA SER A 124 2.84 -8.10 -18.56
C SER A 124 2.22 -7.93 -19.95
N PRO A 125 2.74 -7.00 -20.79
CA PRO A 125 3.87 -6.11 -20.54
C PRO A 125 3.57 -5.03 -19.48
N ASP A 126 4.62 -4.47 -18.87
CA ASP A 126 4.48 -3.38 -17.89
C ASP A 126 3.92 -2.12 -18.56
N GLU A 127 2.89 -1.53 -17.96
CA GLU A 127 2.26 -0.29 -18.43
C GLU A 127 3.12 0.95 -18.19
N ILE A 128 4.09 0.87 -17.26
CA ILE A 128 5.02 1.96 -16.95
C ILE A 128 6.24 1.83 -17.84
N THR A 129 6.33 2.70 -18.86
CA THR A 129 7.43 2.69 -19.84
C THR A 129 8.70 3.38 -19.35
N THR A 130 8.62 4.09 -18.22
CA THR A 130 9.76 4.80 -17.63
C THR A 130 10.63 3.83 -16.84
N THR A 131 11.94 4.02 -16.86
CA THR A 131 12.86 3.27 -15.99
C THR A 131 12.55 3.54 -14.53
N ILE A 132 12.17 2.49 -13.79
CA ILE A 132 11.97 2.54 -12.36
C ILE A 132 13.20 1.94 -11.67
N GLU A 133 13.66 2.58 -10.60
CA GLU A 133 14.75 2.09 -9.76
C GLU A 133 14.38 0.73 -9.14
N TYR A 134 15.39 -0.03 -8.72
CA TYR A 134 15.20 -1.34 -8.06
C TYR A 134 14.17 -2.28 -8.76
N PRO A 135 14.28 -2.52 -10.09
CA PRO A 135 13.26 -3.26 -10.84
C PRO A 135 13.10 -4.73 -10.38
N LYS A 136 14.14 -5.32 -9.79
CA LYS A 136 14.08 -6.66 -9.19
C LYS A 136 13.22 -6.67 -7.93
N LEU A 137 13.53 -5.77 -6.99
CA LEU A 137 12.74 -5.57 -5.77
C LEU A 137 11.28 -5.28 -6.13
N ARG A 138 11.05 -4.36 -7.08
CA ARG A 138 9.71 -4.05 -7.60
C ARG A 138 8.95 -5.30 -8.04
N LYS A 139 9.58 -6.16 -8.84
CA LYS A 139 8.93 -7.37 -9.34
C LYS A 139 8.67 -8.40 -8.24
N GLN A 140 9.62 -8.59 -7.33
CA GLN A 140 9.49 -9.55 -6.22
C GLN A 140 8.41 -9.10 -5.23
N THR A 141 8.38 -7.83 -4.87
CA THR A 141 7.32 -7.28 -4.00
C THR A 141 5.94 -7.42 -4.64
N ASP A 142 5.81 -7.25 -5.97
CA ASP A 142 4.53 -7.48 -6.66
C ASP A 142 4.09 -8.94 -6.61
N ILE A 143 5.03 -9.89 -6.72
CA ILE A 143 4.74 -11.32 -6.57
C ILE A 143 4.25 -11.61 -5.15
N CYS A 144 4.97 -11.14 -4.13
CA CYS A 144 4.58 -11.29 -2.73
C CYS A 144 3.20 -10.67 -2.45
N LEU A 145 2.92 -9.45 -2.95
CA LEU A 145 1.59 -8.83 -2.83
C LEU A 145 0.48 -9.66 -3.49
N LYS A 146 0.76 -10.28 -4.65
CA LYS A 146 -0.21 -11.16 -5.32
C LYS A 146 -0.47 -12.41 -4.49
N GLU A 147 0.55 -13.02 -3.91
CA GLU A 147 0.41 -14.20 -3.03
C GLU A 147 -0.39 -13.85 -1.77
N ILE A 148 -0.14 -12.68 -1.17
CA ILE A 148 -0.90 -12.19 -0.01
C ILE A 148 -2.37 -11.95 -0.37
N LEU A 149 -2.64 -11.20 -1.45
CA LEU A 149 -3.98 -10.69 -1.75
C LEU A 149 -4.86 -11.66 -2.54
N ARG A 150 -4.27 -12.60 -3.30
CA ARG A 150 -5.01 -13.56 -4.15
C ARG A 150 -5.04 -14.96 -3.57
N ASP A 151 -3.92 -15.38 -2.98
CA ASP A 151 -3.72 -16.77 -2.54
C ASP A 151 -3.79 -16.92 -1.02
N ASP A 152 -4.05 -15.82 -0.30
CA ASP A 152 -4.14 -15.77 1.17
C ASP A 152 -2.91 -16.35 1.87
N ALA A 153 -1.72 -16.09 1.33
CA ALA A 153 -0.48 -16.68 1.84
C ALA A 153 -0.24 -16.42 3.34
N LEU A 154 -0.85 -15.36 3.89
CA LEU A 154 -0.74 -14.98 5.30
C LEU A 154 -1.96 -15.36 6.15
N GLY A 155 -2.99 -15.99 5.58
CA GLY A 155 -4.24 -16.30 6.30
C GLY A 155 -4.98 -15.06 6.80
N LEU A 156 -4.86 -13.94 6.08
CA LEU A 156 -5.42 -12.63 6.45
C LEU A 156 -6.76 -12.35 5.77
N LEU A 157 -7.24 -13.19 4.83
CA LEU A 157 -8.50 -12.92 4.12
C LEU A 157 -9.69 -12.66 5.05
N ASP A 158 -9.74 -13.31 6.21
CA ASP A 158 -10.81 -13.11 7.20
C ASP A 158 -10.80 -11.72 7.86
N VAL A 159 -9.66 -11.02 7.84
CA VAL A 159 -9.48 -9.67 8.41
C VAL A 159 -9.28 -8.60 7.34
N LEU A 160 -9.13 -8.99 6.08
CA LEU A 160 -8.98 -8.05 4.98
C LEU A 160 -10.33 -7.39 4.67
N PRO A 161 -10.34 -6.06 4.47
CA PRO A 161 -11.51 -5.38 3.95
C PRO A 161 -11.78 -5.80 2.50
N GLU A 162 -12.85 -5.26 1.91
CA GLU A 162 -13.10 -5.45 0.49
C GLU A 162 -11.84 -5.11 -0.31
N THR A 163 -11.40 -6.01 -1.17
CA THR A 163 -10.16 -5.85 -1.94
C THR A 163 -10.49 -5.93 -3.42
N VAL A 164 -10.10 -4.89 -4.18
CA VAL A 164 -10.36 -4.79 -5.61
C VAL A 164 -9.08 -4.50 -6.37
N GLU A 165 -8.82 -5.27 -7.41
CA GLU A 165 -7.71 -5.01 -8.34
C GLU A 165 -8.12 -4.02 -9.42
N LEU A 166 -7.30 -2.98 -9.62
CA LEU A 166 -7.49 -2.05 -10.72
C LEU A 166 -6.36 -2.21 -11.75
N THR A 167 -6.77 -2.46 -12.99
CA THR A 167 -5.90 -2.57 -14.16
C THR A 167 -6.37 -1.63 -15.26
N GLY A 168 -5.58 -1.46 -16.32
CA GLY A 168 -5.92 -0.59 -17.44
C GLY A 168 -5.42 0.83 -17.25
N SER A 169 -5.88 1.75 -18.10
CA SER A 169 -5.32 3.10 -18.19
C SER A 169 -5.56 3.91 -16.90
N ARG A 170 -4.74 4.94 -16.68
CA ARG A 170 -4.91 5.94 -15.60
C ARG A 170 -6.37 6.39 -15.46
N ASN A 171 -7.02 6.73 -16.57
CA ASN A 171 -8.42 7.17 -16.58
C ASN A 171 -9.41 6.05 -16.22
N ASP A 172 -9.14 4.81 -16.63
CA ASP A 172 -10.01 3.67 -16.31
C ASP A 172 -9.93 3.31 -14.82
N ARG A 173 -8.72 3.36 -14.24
CA ARG A 173 -8.52 3.16 -12.80
C ARG A 173 -9.25 4.21 -11.98
N VAL A 174 -9.14 5.49 -12.33
CA VAL A 174 -9.85 6.59 -11.63
C VAL A 174 -11.37 6.43 -11.75
N LYS A 175 -11.90 6.11 -12.94
CA LYS A 175 -13.33 5.86 -13.14
C LYS A 175 -13.83 4.69 -12.31
N THR A 176 -13.07 3.62 -12.26
CA THR A 176 -13.45 2.41 -11.50
C THR A 176 -13.41 2.71 -10.01
N LEU A 177 -12.36 3.36 -9.51
CA LEU A 177 -12.28 3.80 -8.12
C LEU A 177 -13.44 4.73 -7.73
N SER A 178 -13.76 5.71 -8.59
CA SER A 178 -14.89 6.62 -8.41
C SER A 178 -16.22 5.88 -8.30
N LYS A 179 -16.39 4.81 -9.07
CA LYS A 179 -17.59 3.98 -9.03
C LYS A 179 -17.70 3.23 -7.71
N LEU A 180 -16.61 2.56 -7.28
CA LEU A 180 -16.56 1.78 -6.04
C LEU A 180 -16.93 2.64 -4.82
N VAL A 181 -16.36 3.84 -4.72
CA VAL A 181 -16.64 4.73 -3.58
C VAL A 181 -18.04 5.37 -3.61
N SER A 182 -18.71 5.38 -4.78
CA SER A 182 -20.06 5.93 -4.93
C SER A 182 -21.17 4.91 -4.67
N GLU A 183 -20.82 3.61 -4.73
CA GLU A 183 -21.74 2.49 -4.52
C GLU A 183 -21.69 1.96 -3.07
N ALA A 184 -20.72 2.43 -2.26
CA ALA A 184 -20.55 2.14 -0.83
C ALA A 184 -21.33 3.12 0.06
#